data_AF-A0A366SKD2-F1
#
_entry.id   AF-A0A366SKD2-F1
#
_cell.length_a   1.000
_cell.length_b   1.000
_cell.length_c   1.000
_cell.angle_alpha   90.00
_cell.angle_beta   90.00
_cell.angle_gamma   90.00
#
_symmetry.space_group_name_H-M   'P 1'
#
loop_
_entity.id
_entity.type
_entity.pdbx_description
1 polymer ?
#
loop_
_entity_poly.entity_id
_entity_poly.type
_entity_poly.pdbx_seq_one_letter_code
_entity_poly.pdbx_strand_id
1 'polypeptide(L)' 'MTKILMVCLGNICRSPMAEGLMRDYLAKNQRPDIEVASAATSTWATKQL' A
#
# COMPACT_ATOMS: atom_id res chain seq x y z
N MET A 1 11.29 -0.78 13.29
CA MET A 1 10.57 -1.27 12.09
C MET A 1 9.51 -0.25 11.75
N THR A 2 9.55 0.30 10.54
CA THR A 2 8.65 1.38 10.11
C THR A 2 7.53 0.78 9.26
N LYS A 3 6.28 1.23 9.47
CA LYS A 3 5.12 0.74 8.73
C LYS A 3 4.44 1.87 7.98
N ILE A 4 4.09 1.64 6.73
CA ILE A 4 3.42 2.61 5.86
C ILE A 4 2.11 2.02 5.36
N LEU A 5 1.00 2.73 5.58
CA LEU A 5 -0.32 2.36 5.07
C LEU A 5 -0.77 3.36 4.01
N MET A 6 -0.88 2.90 2.77
CA MET A 6 -1.40 3.69 1.66
C MET A 6 -2.92 3.62 1.65
N VAL A 7 -3.61 4.76 1.71
CA VAL A 7 -5.07 4.79 1.81
C VAL A 7 -5.68 5.57 0.65
N CYS A 8 -6.73 5.01 0.04
CA CYS A 8 -7.60 5.75 -0.87
C CYS A 8 -9.07 5.36 -0.63
N LEU A 9 -10.00 5.89 -1.42
CA LEU A 9 -11.43 5.64 -1.20
C LEU A 9 -11.77 4.14 -1.19
N GLY A 10 -11.48 3.42 -2.28
CA GLY A 10 -11.95 2.03 -2.48
C GLY A 10 -10.87 0.94 -2.50
N ASN A 11 -9.60 1.28 -2.33
CA ASN A 11 -8.47 0.34 -2.43
C ASN A 11 -8.41 -0.50 -3.73
N ILE A 12 -8.80 0.07 -4.86
CA ILE A 12 -8.84 -0.64 -6.16
C ILE A 12 -7.95 -0.02 -7.25
N CYS A 13 -7.57 1.25 -7.12
CA CYS A 13 -6.79 1.95 -8.14
C CYS A 13 -5.54 2.60 -7.55
N ARG A 14 -5.71 3.64 -6.71
CA ARG A 14 -4.60 4.50 -6.26
C ARG A 14 -3.74 3.85 -5.19
N SER A 15 -4.33 3.36 -4.10
CA SER A 15 -3.55 2.79 -3.00
C SER A 15 -2.86 1.46 -3.33
N PRO A 16 -3.45 0.52 -4.11
CA PRO A 16 -2.70 -0.68 -4.55
C PRO A 16 -1.55 -0.35 -5.50
N MET A 17 -1.74 0.64 -6.38
CA MET A 17 -0.67 1.12 -7.26
C MET A 17 0.48 1.73 -6.44
N ALA A 18 0.17 2.58 -5.46
CA ALA A 18 1.16 3.19 -4.57
C ALA A 18 1.89 2.12 -3.73
N GLU A 19 1.19 1.10 -3.22
CA GLU A 19 1.81 -0.02 -2.52
C GLU A 19 2.80 -0.76 -3.42
N GLY A 20 2.41 -1.13 -4.64
CA GLY A 20 3.28 -1.83 -5.58
C GLY A 20 4.53 -1.03 -5.95
N LEU A 21 4.36 0.27 -6.26
CA LEU A 21 5.48 1.17 -6.56
C LEU A 21 6.41 1.35 -5.36
N MET A 22 5.87 1.50 -4.15
CA MET A 22 6.67 1.65 -2.94
C MET A 22 7.45 0.37 -2.63
N ARG A 23 6.83 -0.81 -2.78
CA ARG A 23 7.52 -2.10 -2.60
C ARG A 23 8.69 -2.26 -3.57
N ASP A 24 8.49 -1.93 -4.85
CA ASP A 24 9.55 -1.95 -5.86
C ASP A 24 10.69 -0.98 -5.52
N TYR A 25 10.35 0.25 -5.12
CA TYR A 25 11.34 1.24 -4.69
C TYR A 25 12.14 0.77 -3.46
N LEU A 26 11.48 0.22 -2.44
CA LEU A 26 12.15 -0.27 -1.22
C LEU A 26 13.05 -1.47 -1.51
N ALA A 27 12.63 -2.38 -2.39
CA ALA A 27 13.45 -3.51 -2.83
C ALA A 27 14.72 -3.04 -3.53
N LYS A 28 14.60 -2.07 -4.47
CA LYS A 28 15.74 -1.47 -5.18
C LYS A 28 16.73 -0.76 -4.24
N ASN A 29 16.25 -0.21 -3.14
CA ASN A 29 17.06 0.51 -2.16
C ASN A 29 17.46 -0.34 -0.95
N GLN A 30 17.21 -1.66 -0.96
CA GLN A 30 17.58 -2.59 0.11
C GLN A 30 17.06 -2.14 1.49
N ARG A 31 15.76 -1.79 1.57
CA ARG A 31 15.08 -1.34 2.79
C ARG A 31 14.09 -2.37 3.35
N PRO A 32 14.56 -3.53 3.86
CA PRO A 32 13.69 -4.57 4.43
C PRO A 32 13.09 -4.18 5.79
N ASP A 33 13.57 -3.09 6.40
CA ASP A 33 13.09 -2.56 7.68
C ASP A 33 11.74 -1.83 7.58
N ILE A 34 11.24 -1.62 6.36
CA ILE A 34 10.00 -0.93 6.05
C ILE A 34 8.96 -1.90 5.51
N GLU A 35 7.81 -1.97 6.18
CA GLU A 35 6.63 -2.72 5.74
C GLU A 35 5.62 -1.76 5.09
N VAL A 36 5.00 -2.17 3.97
CA VAL A 36 4.00 -1.38 3.25
C VAL A 36 2.73 -2.20 3.08
N ALA A 37 1.57 -1.57 3.24
CA ALA A 37 0.26 -2.15 2.96
C ALA A 37 -0.69 -1.07 2.37
N SER A 38 -1.85 -1.48 1.87
CA SER A 38 -2.89 -0.56 1.38
C SER A 38 -4.29 -0.89 1.91
N ALA A 39 -5.12 0.15 2.07
CA ALA A 39 -6.48 0.01 2.57
C ALA A 39 -7.46 1.04 1.96
N ALA A 40 -8.76 0.78 2.15
CA ALA A 40 -9.85 1.65 1.77
C ALA A 40 -10.32 2.49 2.96
N THR A 41 -10.81 3.71 2.71
CA THR A 41 -11.64 4.42 3.70
C THR A 41 -13.11 4.00 3.62
N SER A 42 -13.58 3.57 2.45
CA SER A 42 -14.94 3.06 2.29
C SER A 42 -15.08 1.64 2.83
N THR A 43 -16.30 1.27 3.16
CA THR A 43 -16.72 -0.12 3.45
C THR A 43 -17.50 -0.75 2.29
N TRP A 44 -17.72 0.01 1.22
CA TRP A 44 -18.47 -0.40 0.04
C TRP A 44 -17.53 -0.51 -1.17
N ALA A 45 -17.74 -1.56 -1.99
CA ALA A 45 -16.97 -1.87 -3.21
C ALA A 45 -15.44 -1.84 -3.03
N THR A 46 -14.95 -2.41 -1.92
CA THR A 46 -13.53 -2.47 -1.60
C THR A 46 -12.91 -3.79 -1.99
N LYS A 47 -11.66 -3.74 -2.46
CA LYS A 47 -10.78 -4.92 -2.37
C LYS A 47 -10.19 -4.94 -0.95
N GLN A 48 -10.89 -5.64 -0.06
CA GLN A 48 -10.33 -6.00 1.25
C GLN A 48 -9.53 -7.28 1.07
N LEU A 49 -8.22 -7.19 1.28
CA LEU A 49 -7.31 -8.31 1.46
C LEU A 49 -6.97 -8.39 2.94
#